data_AF-A0A351SBM7-F1
#
_entry.id   AF-A0A351SBM7-F1
#
_cell.length_a   1.000
_cell.length_b   1.000
_cell.length_c   1.000
_cell.angle_alpha   90.00
_cell.angle_beta   90.00
_cell.angle_gamma   90.00
#
_symmetry.space_group_name_H-M   'P 1'
#
loop_
_entity.id
_entity.type
_entity.pdbx_description
1 polymer ?
#
loop_
_entity_poly.entity_id
_entity_poly.type
_entity_poly.pdbx_seq_one_letter_code
_entity_poly.pdbx_strand_id
1 'polypeptide(L)'
;MALPFFLILLLLCTPASSEPINIAAAANFMAPLKTIATDFEAQSGHKTRVSFGSSGKLYAQITHGAPFDVFLSADQKAPISLEAQGLAVKSSRFTYALGQLALWSTHASYR
;
A
#
# COMPACT_ATOMS: atom_id res chain seq x y z
N MET A 1 37.04 1.68 34.37
CA MET A 1 35.86 0.79 34.31
C MET A 1 34.78 1.19 33.29
N ALA A 2 34.85 2.35 32.62
CA ALA A 2 33.83 2.78 31.63
C ALA A 2 34.09 2.32 30.18
N LEU A 3 35.35 2.03 29.82
CA LEU A 3 35.77 1.59 28.48
C LEU A 3 35.09 0.28 27.98
N PRO A 4 34.95 -0.79 28.79
CA PRO A 4 34.28 -2.01 28.32
C PRO A 4 32.76 -1.80 28.16
N PHE A 5 32.17 -0.90 28.94
CA PHE A 5 30.74 -0.56 28.84
C PHE A 5 30.43 0.21 27.55
N PHE A 6 31.32 1.15 27.17
CA PHE A 6 31.19 1.91 25.92
C PHE A 6 31.33 1.02 24.68
N LEU A 7 32.21 0.02 24.73
CA LEU A 7 32.42 -0.94 23.65
C LEU A 7 31.21 -1.88 23.46
N ILE A 8 30.59 -2.33 24.56
CA ILE A 8 29.35 -3.13 24.52
C ILE A 8 28.19 -2.32 23.92
N LEU A 9 28.10 -1.02 24.20
CA LEU A 9 27.05 -0.14 23.67
C LEU A 9 27.16 0.05 22.15
N LEU A 10 28.39 0.09 21.61
CA LEU A 10 28.65 0.18 20.17
C LEU A 10 28.28 -1.11 19.42
N LEU A 11 28.38 -2.28 20.04
CA LEU A 11 27.96 -3.56 19.44
C LEU A 11 26.44 -3.75 19.36
N LEU A 12 25.65 -2.97 20.09
CA LEU A 12 24.18 -3.00 20.07
C LEU A 12 23.58 -2.17 18.92
N CYS A 13 24.41 -1.45 18.16
CA CYS A 13 23.95 -0.68 17.00
C CYS A 13 23.73 -1.61 15.80
N THR A 14 22.55 -2.21 15.70
CA THR A 14 22.14 -2.94 14.50
C THR A 14 21.87 -1.97 13.35
N PRO A 15 22.22 -2.31 12.10
CA PRO A 15 21.83 -1.49 10.96
C PRO A 15 20.30 -1.42 10.88
N ALA A 16 19.75 -0.22 10.95
CA ALA A 16 18.34 0.01 10.74
C ALA A 16 18.00 -0.28 9.27
N SER A 17 17.32 -1.40 9.01
CA SER A 17 16.74 -1.68 7.70
C SER A 17 15.38 -1.01 7.61
N SER A 18 15.12 -0.27 6.52
CA SER A 18 13.77 0.23 6.25
C SER A 18 12.81 -0.96 6.13
N GLU A 19 11.76 -0.95 6.93
CA GLU A 19 10.65 -1.89 6.75
C GLU A 19 9.98 -1.62 5.39
N PRO A 20 9.54 -2.66 4.65
CA PRO A 20 8.84 -2.44 3.39
C PRO A 20 7.51 -1.74 3.63
N ILE A 21 7.15 -0.86 2.69
CA ILE A 21 5.85 -0.19 2.67
C ILE A 21 4.78 -1.21 2.27
N ASN A 22 3.81 -1.45 3.14
CA ASN A 22 2.70 -2.36 2.95
C ASN A 22 1.56 -1.66 2.20
N ILE A 23 1.31 -2.06 0.96
CA ILE A 23 0.33 -1.43 0.08
C ILE A 23 -0.85 -2.39 -0.13
N ALA A 24 -2.05 -1.96 0.24
CA ALA A 24 -3.30 -2.61 -0.15
C ALA A 24 -3.84 -1.98 -1.44
N ALA A 25 -3.97 -2.75 -2.51
CA ALA A 25 -4.40 -2.22 -3.81
C ALA A 25 -5.52 -3.04 -4.46
N ALA A 26 -6.50 -2.33 -5.00
CA ALA A 26 -7.56 -2.93 -5.78
C ALA A 26 -7.00 -3.65 -7.02
N ALA A 27 -7.53 -4.84 -7.32
CA ALA A 27 -7.00 -5.71 -8.37
C ALA A 27 -7.04 -5.08 -9.78
N ASN A 28 -7.99 -4.17 -10.04
CA ASN A 28 -8.07 -3.42 -11.30
C ASN A 28 -6.88 -2.48 -11.54
N PHE A 29 -6.10 -2.16 -10.50
CA PHE A 29 -4.90 -1.32 -10.59
C PHE A 29 -3.59 -2.12 -10.51
N MET A 30 -3.66 -3.45 -10.61
CA MET A 30 -2.50 -4.32 -10.43
C MET A 30 -1.36 -4.06 -11.43
N ALA A 31 -1.66 -4.01 -12.72
CA ALA A 31 -0.62 -3.84 -13.74
C ALA A 31 0.09 -2.47 -13.61
N PRO A 32 -0.62 -1.33 -13.54
CA PRO A 32 0.02 -0.04 -13.29
C PRO A 32 0.84 0.00 -12.00
N LEU A 33 0.31 -0.55 -10.90
CA LEU A 33 1.00 -0.50 -9.60
C LEU A 33 2.29 -1.33 -9.58
N LYS A 34 2.38 -2.44 -10.32
CA LYS A 34 3.63 -3.21 -10.42
C LYS A 34 4.75 -2.37 -11.04
N THR A 35 4.45 -1.60 -12.07
CA THR A 35 5.40 -0.67 -12.69
C THR A 35 5.79 0.44 -11.70
N ILE A 36 4.80 1.10 -11.10
CA ILE A 36 5.02 2.17 -10.12
C ILE A 36 5.86 1.69 -8.93
N ALA A 37 5.57 0.50 -8.39
CA ALA A 37 6.32 -0.09 -7.29
C ALA A 37 7.78 -0.34 -7.68
N THR A 38 8.02 -0.90 -8.87
CA THR A 38 9.39 -1.15 -9.36
C THR A 38 10.19 0.15 -9.46
N ASP A 39 9.58 1.19 -10.06
CA ASP A 39 10.22 2.50 -10.23
C ASP A 39 10.46 3.19 -8.89
N PHE A 40 9.49 3.10 -7.96
CA PHE A 40 9.61 3.63 -6.61
C PHE A 40 10.74 2.95 -5.83
N GLU A 41 10.85 1.62 -5.87
CA GLU A 41 11.92 0.90 -5.19
C GLU A 41 13.30 1.27 -5.75
N ALA A 42 13.41 1.45 -7.07
CA ALA A 42 14.66 1.83 -7.73
C ALA A 42 15.08 3.26 -7.38
N GLN A 43 14.14 4.19 -7.30
CA GLN A 43 14.42 5.62 -7.04
C GLN A 43 14.65 5.91 -5.56
N SER A 44 13.86 5.29 -4.68
CA SER A 44 13.87 5.62 -3.25
C SER A 44 14.76 4.69 -2.41
N GLY A 45 15.05 3.49 -2.91
CA GLY A 45 15.69 2.43 -2.14
C GLY A 45 14.78 1.76 -1.10
N HIS A 46 13.56 2.26 -0.87
CA HIS A 46 12.57 1.64 0.01
C HIS A 46 11.89 0.46 -0.69
N LYS A 47 11.70 -0.64 0.03
CA LYS A 47 10.98 -1.81 -0.47
C LYS A 47 9.48 -1.67 -0.34
N THR A 48 8.74 -2.36 -1.20
CA THR A 48 7.28 -2.40 -1.17
C THR A 48 6.79 -3.84 -1.00
N ARG A 49 5.67 -4.00 -0.29
CA ARG A 49 4.93 -5.26 -0.18
C ARG A 49 3.49 -4.99 -0.57
N VAL A 50 3.08 -5.48 -1.74
CA VAL A 50 1.76 -5.19 -2.29
C VAL A 50 0.81 -6.37 -2.13
N SER A 51 -0.34 -6.11 -1.50
CA SER A 51 -1.47 -7.03 -1.38
C SER A 51 -2.59 -6.61 -2.33
N PHE A 52 -2.92 -7.47 -3.29
CA PHE A 52 -4.00 -7.23 -4.23
C PHE A 52 -5.31 -7.91 -3.80
N GLY A 53 -6.44 -7.22 -3.98
CA GLY A 53 -7.77 -7.74 -3.66
C GLY A 53 -8.90 -6.86 -4.18
N SER A 54 -10.15 -7.20 -3.85
CA SER A 54 -11.25 -6.25 -4.04
C SER A 54 -11.16 -5.13 -3.00
N SER A 55 -11.60 -3.92 -3.34
CA SER A 55 -11.64 -2.79 -2.40
C SER A 55 -12.34 -3.15 -1.09
N GLY A 56 -13.47 -3.86 -1.17
CA GLY A 56 -14.23 -4.27 0.01
C GLY A 56 -13.49 -5.28 0.90
N LYS A 57 -12.76 -6.24 0.31
CA LYS A 57 -11.96 -7.20 1.09
C LYS A 57 -10.80 -6.52 1.79
N LEU A 58 -10.08 -5.64 1.10
CA LEU A 58 -8.96 -4.89 1.65
C LEU A 58 -9.43 -3.89 2.72
N TYR A 59 -10.54 -3.19 2.48
CA TYR A 59 -11.21 -2.38 3.48
C TYR A 59 -11.51 -3.18 4.75
N ALA A 60 -12.12 -4.36 4.61
CA ALA A 60 -12.40 -5.23 5.75
C ALA A 60 -11.13 -5.63 6.50
N GLN A 61 -10.04 -5.94 5.79
CA GLN A 61 -8.75 -6.23 6.43
C GLN A 61 -8.24 -5.03 7.22
N ILE A 62 -8.27 -3.83 6.66
CA ILE A 62 -7.85 -2.59 7.33
C ILE A 62 -8.69 -2.36 8.60
N THR A 63 -10.01 -2.49 8.52
CA THR A 63 -10.90 -2.32 9.68
C THR A 63 -10.69 -3.36 10.78
N HIS A 64 -10.13 -4.53 10.43
CA HIS A 64 -9.74 -5.57 11.40
C HIS A 64 -8.27 -5.46 11.84
N GLY A 65 -7.59 -4.34 11.55
CA GLY A 65 -6.25 -4.07 12.05
C GLY A 65 -5.11 -4.59 11.17
N ALA A 66 -5.36 -4.94 9.90
CA ALA A 66 -4.27 -5.23 8.98
C ALA A 66 -3.39 -3.97 8.78
N PRO A 67 -2.06 -4.07 8.97
CA PRO A 67 -1.17 -2.91 9.02
C PRO A 67 -0.74 -2.47 7.61
N PHE A 68 -1.66 -1.85 6.87
CA PHE A 68 -1.35 -1.24 5.57
C PHE A 68 -0.98 0.23 5.71
N ASP A 69 0.09 0.64 5.04
CA ASP A 69 0.56 2.03 4.99
C ASP A 69 -0.16 2.84 3.91
N VAL A 70 -0.50 2.18 2.80
CA VAL A 70 -1.17 2.80 1.65
C VAL A 70 -2.36 1.94 1.22
N PHE A 71 -3.51 2.58 0.99
CA PHE A 71 -4.70 1.94 0.45
C PHE A 71 -5.13 2.59 -0.88
N LEU A 72 -5.05 1.82 -1.97
CA LEU A 72 -5.45 2.21 -3.32
C LEU A 72 -6.75 1.51 -3.69
N SER A 73 -7.87 2.20 -3.50
CA SER A 73 -9.21 1.66 -3.73
C SER A 73 -9.72 1.92 -5.16
N ALA A 74 -10.54 0.99 -5.67
CA ALA A 74 -11.28 1.16 -6.92
C ALA A 74 -12.50 2.11 -6.80
N ASP A 75 -12.84 2.57 -5.59
CA ASP A 75 -13.96 3.46 -5.34
C ASP A 75 -13.61 4.53 -4.30
N GLN A 76 -14.41 5.60 -4.22
CA GLN A 76 -14.22 6.66 -3.24
C GLN A 76 -14.82 6.33 -1.87
N LYS A 77 -15.81 5.44 -1.81
CA LYS A 77 -16.57 5.16 -0.59
C LYS A 77 -15.69 4.53 0.49
N ALA A 78 -14.92 3.51 0.13
CA ALA A 78 -14.05 2.80 1.08
C ALA A 78 -13.03 3.73 1.77
N PRO A 79 -12.21 4.52 1.06
CA PRO A 79 -11.25 5.40 1.72
C PRO A 79 -11.93 6.54 2.50
N ILE A 80 -13.06 7.09 2.03
CA ILE A 80 -13.85 8.08 2.80
C ILE A 80 -14.28 7.48 4.14
N SER A 81 -14.80 6.26 4.14
CA SER A 81 -15.21 5.57 5.36
C SER A 81 -14.04 5.32 6.30
N LEU A 82 -12.87 4.92 5.80
CA LEU A 82 -11.68 4.70 6.65
C LEU A 82 -11.22 5.99 7.34
N GLU A 83 -11.19 7.11 6.61
CA GLU A 83 -10.86 8.41 7.21
C GLU A 83 -11.88 8.82 8.27
N ALA A 84 -13.18 8.65 8.00
CA ALA A 84 -14.25 8.95 8.95
C ALA A 84 -14.18 8.09 10.24
N GLN A 85 -13.64 6.88 10.14
CA GLN A 85 -13.40 5.98 11.28
C GLN A 85 -12.06 6.25 11.99
N GLY A 86 -11.25 7.21 11.53
CA GLY A 86 -9.92 7.47 12.07
C GLY A 86 -8.88 6.38 11.75
N LEU A 87 -9.19 5.51 10.79
CA LEU A 87 -8.31 4.42 10.33
C LEU A 87 -7.44 4.83 9.13
N ALA A 88 -7.58 6.06 8.64
CA ALA A 88 -6.71 6.66 7.63
C ALA A 88 -6.28 8.06 8.07
N VAL A 89 -5.11 8.50 7.59
CA VAL A 89 -4.57 9.83 7.88
C VAL A 89 -5.50 10.89 7.31
N LYS A 90 -5.95 11.83 8.16
CA LYS A 90 -6.85 12.91 7.76
C LYS A 90 -6.23 13.73 6.62
N SER A 91 -7.03 14.06 5.61
CA SER A 91 -6.67 14.85 4.42
C SER A 91 -5.56 14.26 3.55
N SER A 92 -5.23 12.97 3.71
CA SER A 92 -4.27 12.26 2.84
C SER A 92 -4.90 11.71 1.55
N ARG A 93 -6.23 11.65 1.47
CA ARG A 93 -6.95 11.10 0.33
C ARG A 93 -6.92 12.04 -0.86
N PHE A 94 -6.72 11.48 -2.04
CA PHE A 94 -6.94 12.15 -3.32
C PHE A 94 -7.31 11.12 -4.39
N THR A 95 -7.87 11.57 -5.51
CA THR A 95 -8.13 10.70 -6.66
C THR A 95 -6.85 10.52 -7.46
N TYR A 96 -6.33 9.29 -7.49
CA TYR A 96 -5.09 8.96 -8.19
C TYR A 96 -5.31 8.42 -9.62
N ALA A 97 -6.51 7.91 -9.92
CA ALA A 97 -6.87 7.39 -11.22
C ALA A 97 -8.39 7.47 -11.45
N LEU A 98 -8.80 7.53 -12.71
CA LEU A 98 -10.19 7.40 -13.15
C LEU A 98 -10.32 6.14 -14.01
N GLY A 99 -11.27 5.29 -13.66
CA GLY A 99 -11.62 4.11 -14.44
C GLY A 99 -12.85 4.33 -15.30
N GLN A 100 -12.99 3.53 -16.35
CA GLN A 100 -14.20 3.46 -17.15
C GLN A 100 -14.72 2.02 -17.14
N LEU A 101 -16.04 1.86 -17.00
CA LEU A 101 -16.67 0.56 -17.17
C LEU A 101 -16.63 0.17 -18.65
N ALA A 102 -16.29 -1.09 -18.90
CA ALA A 102 -16.28 -1.66 -20.24
C ALA A 102 -17.05 -2.98 -20.23
N LEU A 103 -17.79 -3.24 -21.30
CA LEU A 103 -18.24 -4.58 -21.63
C LEU A 103 -17.11 -5.30 -22.33
N TRP A 104 -16.76 -6.49 -21.87
CA TRP A 104 -15.71 -7.31 -22.46
C TRP A 104 -16.27 -8.67 -22.88
N SER A 105 -15.93 -9.09 -24.08
CA SER A 105 -16.29 -10.39 -24.64
C SER A 105 -15.14 -10.94 -25.46
N THR A 106 -14.95 -12.26 -25.40
CA THR A 106 -14.05 -12.98 -26.31
C THR A 106 -14.66 -13.17 -27.71
N HIS A 107 -15.96 -12.88 -27.87
CA HIS A 107 -16.69 -13.01 -29.13
C HIS A 107 -16.92 -11.64 -29.77
N ALA A 108 -16.44 -11.47 -31.00
CA ALA A 108 -16.57 -10.24 -31.78
C ALA A 108 -18.03 -9.82 -32.08
N SER A 109 -18.99 -10.74 -31.90
CA SER A 109 -20.41 -10.51 -32.18
C SER A 109 -21.17 -9.81 -31.04
N TYR A 110 -20.55 -9.64 -29.86
CA TYR A 110 -21.16 -8.91 -28.75
C TYR A 110 -20.80 -7.42 -28.87
N ARG A 111 -21.73 -6.61 -29.35
CA ARG A 111 -21.67 -5.14 -29.37
C ARG A 111 -22.65 -4.56 -28.38
#